data_AF-A0AAU7BX20-F1
#
_entry.id   AF-A0AAU7BX20-F1
#
_cell.length_a   1.000
_cell.length_b   1.000
_cell.length_c   1.000
_cell.angle_alpha   90.00
_cell.angle_beta   90.00
_cell.angle_gamma   90.00
#
_symmetry.space_group_name_H-M   'P 1'
#
loop_
_entity.id
_entity.type
_entity.pdbx_description
1 polymer ?
#
loop_
_entity_poly.entity_id
_entity_poly.type
_entity_poly.pdbx_seq_one_letter_code
_entity_poly.pdbx_strand_id
1 'polypeptide(L)'
;MNEDNLNRIFINTKGQFDTEEPAIGHKQRFLDKLNSPNTVAITEKKSVFKLWQPIIGVAASVVLIITVSVGVLKGNNSIDLASISPEMATTQDFFTNTITAELEKLNSEESPEYQDLIVDTMFQMKILEENYEQLKLDLDVSGQDERVIYAMISNFQDRIDLLQNVVEQIDELKQTKNEQNENNTTL
;
A
#
# COMPACT_ATOMS: atom_id res chain seq x y z
N MET A 1 -2.35 -44.76 33.24
CA MET A 1 -1.19 -45.56 32.78
C MET A 1 -1.46 -46.99 33.21
N ASN A 2 -1.49 -47.94 32.27
CA ASN A 2 -1.93 -49.32 32.55
C ASN A 2 -0.85 -50.09 33.34
N GLU A 3 -1.24 -50.61 34.50
CA GLU A 3 -0.35 -51.35 35.42
C GLU A 3 0.27 -52.59 34.78
N ASP A 4 -0.39 -53.16 33.76
CA ASP A 4 0.06 -54.35 33.04
C ASP A 4 1.38 -54.18 32.28
N ASN A 5 1.67 -52.97 31.79
CA ASN A 5 2.91 -52.72 31.03
C ASN A 5 4.12 -52.62 31.97
N LEU A 6 3.95 -51.91 33.09
CA LEU A 6 4.97 -51.82 34.13
C LEU A 6 5.23 -53.19 34.77
N ASN A 7 4.18 -53.94 35.10
CA ASN A 7 4.33 -55.29 35.64
C ASN A 7 5.09 -56.21 34.68
N ARG A 8 4.82 -56.13 33.36
CA ARG A 8 5.55 -56.93 32.37
C ARG A 8 7.04 -56.58 32.32
N ILE A 9 7.39 -55.29 32.38
CA ILE A 9 8.79 -54.86 32.39
C ILE A 9 9.49 -55.36 33.66
N PHE A 10 8.89 -55.14 34.84
CA PHE A 10 9.47 -55.58 36.11
C PHE A 10 9.64 -57.09 36.21
N ILE A 11 8.67 -57.88 35.73
CA ILE A 11 8.74 -59.35 35.69
C ILE A 11 9.88 -59.79 34.77
N ASN A 12 10.02 -59.20 33.59
CA ASN A 12 11.08 -59.56 32.64
C ASN A 12 12.48 -59.13 33.12
N THR A 13 12.60 -58.08 33.92
CA THR A 13 13.88 -57.60 34.47
C THR A 13 14.22 -58.21 35.83
N LYS A 14 13.32 -59.01 36.42
CA LYS A 14 13.49 -59.57 37.77
C LYS A 14 14.69 -60.52 37.79
N GLY A 15 15.71 -60.17 38.58
CA GLY A 15 16.95 -60.94 38.71
C GLY A 15 18.05 -60.59 37.71
N GLN A 16 17.85 -59.60 36.84
CA GLN A 16 18.88 -59.06 35.93
C GLN A 16 19.45 -57.71 36.38
N PHE A 17 19.01 -57.21 37.54
CA PHE A 17 19.56 -55.98 38.10
C PHE A 17 20.91 -56.27 38.74
N ASP A 18 21.91 -55.52 38.30
CA ASP A 18 23.24 -55.53 38.90
C ASP A 18 23.14 -55.05 40.36
N THR A 19 23.78 -55.79 41.27
CA THR A 19 23.80 -55.47 42.71
C THR A 19 25.17 -54.97 43.16
N GLU A 20 26.12 -54.86 42.23
CA GLU A 20 27.45 -54.36 42.51
C GLU A 20 27.45 -52.83 42.69
N GLU A 21 28.35 -52.35 43.55
CA GLU A 21 28.50 -50.91 43.76
C GLU A 21 29.20 -50.27 42.53
N PRO A 22 28.72 -49.09 42.05
CA PRO A 22 29.39 -48.42 40.95
C PRO A 22 30.86 -48.13 41.26
N ALA A 23 31.71 -48.17 40.23
CA ALA A 23 33.13 -47.87 40.38
C ALA A 23 33.38 -46.53 41.11
N ILE A 24 34.41 -46.50 41.96
CA ILE A 24 34.77 -45.34 42.77
C ILE A 24 34.89 -44.09 41.89
N GLY A 25 34.26 -42.98 42.31
CA GLY A 25 34.22 -41.72 41.56
C GLY A 25 33.05 -41.60 40.56
N HIS A 26 32.18 -42.62 40.43
CA HIS A 26 30.98 -42.56 39.59
C HIS A 26 30.07 -41.37 39.93
N LYS A 27 29.80 -41.12 41.22
CA LYS A 27 28.96 -40.00 41.68
C LYS A 27 29.52 -38.65 41.25
N GLN A 28 30.82 -38.44 41.35
CA GLN A 28 31.47 -37.20 40.96
C GLN A 28 31.34 -36.99 39.45
N ARG A 29 31.68 -38.00 38.64
CA ARG A 29 31.52 -37.96 37.18
C ARG A 29 30.08 -37.72 36.74
N PHE A 30 29.11 -38.27 37.48
CA PHE A 30 27.70 -38.03 37.23
C PHE A 30 27.32 -36.58 37.50
N LEU A 31 27.75 -36.02 38.64
CA LEU A 31 27.52 -34.61 38.98
C LEU A 31 28.23 -33.67 38.01
N ASP A 32 29.46 -33.98 37.62
CA ASP A 32 30.20 -33.22 36.62
C ASP A 32 29.48 -33.24 35.27
N LYS A 33 28.89 -34.38 34.87
CA LYS A 33 28.10 -34.49 33.64
C LYS A 33 26.73 -33.81 33.74
N LEU A 34 26.11 -33.78 34.92
CA LEU A 34 24.82 -33.11 35.17
C LEU A 34 24.99 -31.59 35.17
N ASN A 35 26.09 -31.10 35.74
CA ASN A 35 26.36 -29.67 35.92
C ASN A 35 27.18 -29.07 34.77
N SER A 36 27.66 -29.89 33.83
CA SER A 36 28.33 -29.39 32.63
C SER A 36 27.30 -29.12 31.53
N PRO A 37 27.12 -27.86 31.09
CA PRO A 37 26.20 -27.52 30.02
C PRO A 37 26.77 -28.05 28.70
N ASN A 38 26.32 -29.25 28.27
CA ASN A 38 26.48 -29.86 26.94
C ASN A 38 27.65 -29.33 26.08
N THR A 39 28.86 -29.81 26.32
CA THR A 39 29.96 -29.69 25.35
C THR A 39 30.38 -31.07 24.87
N VAL A 40 29.69 -31.60 23.86
CA VAL A 40 30.29 -32.55 22.92
C VAL A 40 30.99 -31.71 21.86
N ALA A 41 32.31 -31.58 21.98
CA ALA A 41 33.13 -30.99 20.94
C ALA A 41 33.69 -32.10 20.04
N ILE A 42 33.05 -32.35 18.90
CA ILE A 42 33.71 -32.80 17.65
C ILE A 42 32.98 -32.14 16.46
N THR A 43 33.67 -31.14 15.90
CA THR A 43 33.83 -30.78 14.48
C THR A 43 32.61 -30.51 13.59
N GLU A 44 32.46 -29.23 13.25
CA GLU A 44 32.16 -28.62 11.94
C GLU A 44 31.31 -27.37 12.20
N LYS A 45 31.84 -26.20 11.86
CA LYS A 45 31.16 -24.91 11.99
C LYS A 45 30.04 -24.83 10.94
N LYS A 46 28.97 -25.62 11.07
CA LYS A 46 27.79 -25.50 10.23
C LYS A 46 26.83 -24.49 10.84
N SER A 47 26.89 -23.30 10.24
CA SER A 47 25.92 -22.21 10.29
C SER A 47 24.48 -22.68 10.54
N VAL A 48 24.01 -22.50 11.78
CA VAL A 48 22.59 -22.62 12.15
C VAL A 48 21.72 -21.53 11.50
N PHE A 49 22.35 -20.50 10.90
CA PHE A 49 21.65 -19.55 10.01
C PHE A 49 21.14 -20.21 8.73
N LYS A 50 21.63 -21.41 8.35
CA LYS A 50 21.17 -22.12 7.15
C LYS A 50 19.85 -22.89 7.33
N LEU A 51 19.43 -23.16 8.58
CA LEU A 51 18.17 -23.86 8.89
C LEU A 51 16.96 -22.94 8.98
N TRP A 52 17.16 -21.63 9.13
CA TRP A 52 16.08 -20.62 9.10
C TRP A 52 15.82 -20.04 7.70
N GLN A 53 16.63 -20.44 6.70
CA GLN A 53 16.47 -19.96 5.33
C GLN A 53 15.12 -20.31 4.67
N PRO A 54 14.45 -21.45 4.94
CA PRO A 54 13.12 -21.68 4.34
C PRO A 54 11.98 -21.03 5.13
N ILE A 55 12.10 -20.82 6.44
CA ILE A 55 11.03 -20.20 7.26
C ILE A 55 11.05 -18.67 7.22
N ILE A 56 12.18 -18.03 6.93
CA ILE A 56 12.19 -16.58 6.66
C ILE A 56 11.46 -16.28 5.34
N GLY A 57 11.62 -17.12 4.31
CA GLY A 57 10.86 -16.99 3.06
C GLY A 57 9.36 -17.25 3.24
N VAL A 58 8.99 -18.25 4.06
CA VAL A 58 7.58 -18.60 4.32
C VAL A 58 6.90 -17.61 5.27
N ALA A 59 7.56 -17.18 6.34
CA ALA A 59 7.00 -16.16 7.23
C ALA A 59 6.91 -14.80 6.52
N ALA A 60 7.91 -14.41 5.73
CA ALA A 60 7.84 -13.20 4.91
C ALA A 60 6.75 -13.32 3.84
N SER A 61 6.55 -14.48 3.21
CA SER A 61 5.46 -14.64 2.25
C SER A 61 4.09 -14.65 2.90
N VAL A 62 3.92 -15.23 4.10
CA VAL A 62 2.66 -15.17 4.85
C VAL A 62 2.40 -13.77 5.37
N VAL A 63 3.41 -13.08 5.90
CA VAL A 63 3.29 -11.67 6.30
C VAL A 63 3.01 -10.81 5.08
N LEU A 64 3.71 -10.98 3.96
CA LEU A 64 3.47 -10.23 2.73
C LEU A 64 2.07 -10.52 2.17
N ILE A 65 1.63 -11.77 2.16
CA ILE A 65 0.26 -12.14 1.75
C ILE A 65 -0.74 -11.49 2.69
N ILE A 66 -0.56 -11.53 4.01
CA ILE A 66 -1.46 -10.87 4.97
C ILE A 66 -1.41 -9.34 4.78
N THR A 67 -0.26 -8.75 4.57
CA THR A 67 -0.09 -7.29 4.42
C THR A 67 -0.69 -6.80 3.10
N VAL A 68 -0.47 -7.53 2.00
CA VAL A 68 -1.08 -7.26 0.69
C VAL A 68 -2.57 -7.55 0.74
N SER A 69 -3.00 -8.64 1.38
CA SER A 69 -4.42 -8.99 1.50
C SER A 69 -5.16 -7.97 2.37
N VAL A 70 -4.60 -7.53 3.50
CA VAL A 70 -5.17 -6.44 4.31
C VAL A 70 -5.16 -5.12 3.54
N GLY A 71 -4.12 -4.83 2.75
CA GLY A 71 -4.06 -3.65 1.88
C GLY A 71 -5.08 -3.67 0.74
N VAL A 72 -5.36 -4.83 0.15
CA VAL A 72 -6.35 -5.04 -0.93
C VAL A 72 -7.78 -5.13 -0.37
N LEU A 73 -7.95 -5.72 0.82
CA LEU A 73 -9.24 -5.80 1.56
C LEU A 73 -9.59 -4.51 2.27
N LYS A 74 -8.62 -3.61 2.48
CA LYS A 74 -8.88 -2.17 2.63
C LYS A 74 -9.30 -1.64 1.26
N GLY A 75 -10.34 -2.25 0.71
CA GLY A 75 -11.05 -1.74 -0.44
C GLY A 75 -11.47 -0.34 -0.07
N ASN A 76 -10.90 0.62 -0.78
CA ASN A 76 -11.36 1.97 -0.78
C ASN A 76 -12.78 1.90 -1.36
N ASN A 77 -13.78 1.62 -0.53
CA ASN A 77 -15.13 2.12 -0.76
C ASN A 77 -15.01 3.63 -0.56
N SER A 78 -14.25 4.30 -1.42
CA SER A 78 -14.12 5.74 -1.41
C SER A 78 -15.45 6.25 -1.88
N ILE A 79 -16.25 6.72 -0.92
CA ILE A 79 -17.49 7.42 -1.19
C ILE A 79 -17.13 8.63 -2.04
N ASP A 80 -17.73 8.68 -3.21
CA ASP A 80 -17.61 9.76 -4.17
C ASP A 80 -19.00 10.12 -4.71
N LEU A 81 -19.08 11.09 -5.61
CA LEU A 81 -20.35 11.54 -6.15
C LEU A 81 -21.10 10.38 -6.85
N ALA A 82 -20.36 9.49 -7.54
CA ALA A 82 -20.93 8.33 -8.21
C ALA A 82 -21.60 7.32 -7.28
N SER A 83 -21.19 7.27 -6.01
CA SER A 83 -21.79 6.38 -5.00
C SER A 83 -23.18 6.81 -4.52
N ILE A 84 -23.63 8.03 -4.81
CA ILE A 84 -24.90 8.59 -4.31
C ILE A 84 -26.11 8.08 -5.10
N SER A 85 -26.05 8.17 -6.43
CA SER A 85 -27.14 7.73 -7.31
C SER A 85 -26.61 7.44 -8.72
N PRO A 86 -27.36 6.69 -9.55
CA PRO A 86 -27.00 6.48 -10.95
C PRO A 86 -26.83 7.80 -11.73
N GLU A 87 -27.66 8.79 -11.46
CA GLU A 87 -27.57 10.12 -12.09
C GLU A 87 -26.30 10.85 -11.65
N MET A 88 -25.93 10.74 -10.37
CA MET A 88 -24.69 11.33 -9.85
C MET A 88 -23.44 10.61 -10.39
N ALA A 89 -23.51 9.31 -10.66
CA ALA A 89 -22.47 8.59 -11.38
C ALA A 89 -22.30 9.13 -12.81
N THR A 90 -23.40 9.30 -13.56
CA THR A 90 -23.32 9.89 -14.90
C THR A 90 -22.79 11.33 -14.88
N THR A 91 -23.08 12.08 -13.81
CA THR A 91 -22.59 13.45 -13.63
C THR A 91 -21.08 13.47 -13.39
N GLN A 92 -20.58 12.60 -12.50
CA GLN A 92 -19.14 12.44 -12.27
C GLN A 92 -18.42 12.02 -13.56
N ASP A 93 -18.97 11.05 -14.30
CA ASP A 93 -18.40 10.60 -15.58
C ASP A 93 -18.35 11.74 -16.60
N PHE A 94 -19.41 12.53 -16.71
CA PHE A 94 -19.43 13.70 -17.60
C PHE A 94 -18.30 14.68 -17.26
N PHE A 95 -18.21 15.13 -16.00
CA PHE A 95 -17.22 16.13 -15.60
C PHE A 95 -15.78 15.61 -15.70
N THR A 96 -15.52 14.38 -15.29
CA THR A 96 -14.18 13.78 -15.39
C THR A 96 -13.72 13.64 -16.85
N ASN A 97 -14.62 13.28 -17.76
CA ASN A 97 -14.32 13.26 -19.20
C ASN A 97 -14.05 14.66 -19.74
N THR A 98 -14.85 15.66 -19.36
CA THR A 98 -14.62 17.06 -19.76
C THR A 98 -13.27 17.57 -19.27
N ILE A 99 -12.95 17.37 -17.99
CA ILE A 99 -11.66 17.76 -17.41
C ILE A 99 -10.50 17.09 -18.15
N THR A 100 -10.63 15.80 -18.46
CA THR A 100 -9.61 15.06 -19.21
C THR A 100 -9.39 15.66 -20.60
N ALA A 101 -10.48 15.97 -21.32
CA ALA A 101 -10.39 16.58 -22.65
C ALA A 101 -9.73 17.97 -22.62
N GLU A 102 -10.05 18.81 -21.63
CA GLU A 102 -9.39 20.12 -21.51
C GLU A 102 -7.93 20.00 -21.10
N LEU A 103 -7.61 19.04 -20.23
CA LEU A 103 -6.22 18.76 -19.83
C LEU A 103 -5.38 18.27 -21.02
N GLU A 104 -5.95 17.45 -21.90
CA GLU A 104 -5.29 17.01 -23.13
C GLU A 104 -4.96 18.20 -24.05
N LYS A 105 -5.87 19.16 -24.22
CA LYS A 105 -5.60 20.38 -25.00
C LYS A 105 -4.43 21.17 -24.39
N LEU A 106 -4.43 21.33 -23.07
CA LEU A 106 -3.42 22.11 -22.37
C LEU A 106 -2.05 21.42 -22.40
N ASN A 107 -2.01 20.09 -22.23
CA ASN A 107 -0.78 19.30 -22.32
C ASN A 107 -0.23 19.21 -23.76
N SER A 108 -1.05 19.46 -24.77
CA SER A 108 -0.61 19.52 -26.17
C SER A 108 0.06 20.85 -26.54
N GLU A 109 0.08 21.82 -25.61
CA GLU A 109 0.75 23.10 -25.80
C GLU A 109 2.25 23.00 -25.47
N GLU A 110 3.08 23.05 -26.51
CA GLU A 110 4.53 22.90 -26.42
C GLU A 110 5.27 24.25 -26.41
N SER A 111 4.58 25.38 -26.64
CA SER A 111 5.22 26.69 -26.70
C SER A 111 5.81 27.07 -25.34
N PRO A 112 7.12 27.37 -25.24
CA PRO A 112 7.75 27.85 -24.00
C PRO A 112 7.11 29.13 -23.45
N GLU A 113 6.47 29.92 -24.31
CA GLU A 113 5.81 31.19 -23.96
C GLU A 113 4.65 31.00 -22.98
N TYR A 114 3.97 29.85 -23.02
CA TYR A 114 2.78 29.58 -22.21
C TYR A 114 3.04 28.61 -21.05
N GLN A 115 4.27 28.09 -20.91
CA GLN A 115 4.59 27.07 -19.91
C GLN A 115 4.38 27.55 -18.47
N ASP A 116 4.73 28.80 -18.15
CA ASP A 116 4.54 29.33 -16.79
C ASP A 116 3.05 29.38 -16.40
N LEU A 117 2.17 29.76 -17.34
CA LEU A 117 0.72 29.77 -17.15
C LEU A 117 0.18 28.34 -16.97
N ILE A 118 0.66 27.40 -17.77
CA ILE A 118 0.30 25.98 -17.65
C ILE A 118 0.70 25.42 -16.28
N VAL A 119 1.93 25.69 -15.83
CA VAL A 119 2.43 25.23 -14.54
C VAL A 119 1.61 25.79 -13.39
N ASP A 120 1.28 27.08 -13.40
CA ASP A 120 0.43 27.69 -12.38
C ASP A 120 -0.98 27.07 -12.38
N THR A 121 -1.55 26.85 -13.57
CA THR A 121 -2.85 26.17 -13.74
C THR A 121 -2.83 24.77 -13.14
N MET A 122 -1.78 23.98 -13.39
CA MET A 122 -1.61 22.64 -12.81
C MET A 122 -1.51 22.67 -11.29
N PHE A 123 -0.87 23.70 -10.74
CA PHE A 123 -0.80 23.90 -9.29
C PHE A 123 -2.19 24.20 -8.70
N GLN A 124 -2.95 25.10 -9.33
CA GLN A 124 -4.33 25.40 -8.91
C GLN A 124 -5.26 24.17 -9.03
N MET A 125 -5.11 23.40 -10.11
CA MET A 125 -5.83 22.13 -10.30
C MET A 125 -5.57 21.13 -9.19
N LYS A 126 -4.32 21.03 -8.73
CA LYS A 126 -3.95 20.17 -7.61
C LYS A 126 -4.65 20.60 -6.31
N ILE A 127 -4.76 21.91 -6.04
CA ILE A 127 -5.48 22.42 -4.87
C ILE A 127 -6.97 22.02 -4.95
N LEU A 128 -7.58 22.17 -6.12
CA LEU A 128 -8.98 21.78 -6.33
C LEU A 128 -9.17 20.26 -6.15
N GLU A 129 -8.24 19.44 -6.61
CA GLU A 129 -8.27 17.99 -6.41
C GLU A 129 -8.11 17.59 -4.94
N GLU A 130 -7.19 18.21 -4.21
CA GLU A 130 -7.04 18.00 -2.77
C GLU A 130 -8.32 18.40 -2.00
N ASN A 131 -8.97 19.49 -2.40
CA ASN A 131 -10.26 19.90 -1.85
C ASN A 131 -11.36 18.86 -2.15
N TYR A 132 -11.40 18.28 -3.35
CA TYR A 132 -12.33 17.21 -3.68
C TYR A 132 -12.13 15.96 -2.82
N GLU A 133 -10.88 15.59 -2.56
CA GLU A 133 -10.57 14.47 -1.66
C GLU A 133 -11.01 14.74 -0.22
N GLN A 134 -10.97 15.99 0.26
CA GLN A 134 -11.58 16.35 1.55
C GLN A 134 -13.11 16.24 1.50
N LEU A 135 -13.74 16.72 0.42
CA LEU A 135 -15.19 16.64 0.27
C LEU A 135 -15.70 15.19 0.25
N LYS A 136 -14.94 14.24 -0.30
CA LYS A 136 -15.25 12.80 -0.22
C LYS A 136 -15.31 12.29 1.22
N LEU A 137 -14.37 12.74 2.07
CA LEU A 137 -14.38 12.41 3.50
C LEU A 137 -15.58 13.04 4.19
N ASP A 138 -15.87 14.32 3.91
CA ASP A 138 -17.02 15.03 4.46
C ASP A 138 -18.34 14.39 4.03
N LEU A 139 -18.41 13.84 2.81
CA LEU A 139 -19.60 13.19 2.28
C LEU A 139 -19.92 11.90 3.05
N ASP A 140 -18.89 11.11 3.37
CA ASP A 140 -19.02 9.92 4.23
C ASP A 140 -19.43 10.31 5.66
N VAL A 141 -18.71 11.26 6.27
CA VAL A 141 -18.93 11.68 7.66
C VAL A 141 -20.31 12.33 7.86
N SER A 142 -20.78 13.11 6.88
CA SER A 142 -22.06 13.81 6.95
C SER A 142 -23.27 12.92 6.65
N GLY A 143 -23.06 11.69 6.16
CA GLY A 143 -24.15 10.81 5.74
C GLY A 143 -24.82 11.29 4.46
N GLN A 144 -24.02 11.74 3.48
CA GLN A 144 -24.47 12.21 2.16
C GLN A 144 -25.25 13.54 2.18
N ASP A 145 -24.77 14.52 2.95
CA ASP A 145 -25.39 15.85 3.02
C ASP A 145 -25.40 16.53 1.64
N GLU A 146 -26.57 16.99 1.21
CA GLU A 146 -26.77 17.67 -0.08
C GLU A 146 -25.84 18.88 -0.28
N ARG A 147 -25.44 19.55 0.79
CA ARG A 147 -24.51 20.69 0.71
C ARG A 147 -23.11 20.25 0.36
N VAL A 148 -22.69 19.07 0.83
CA VAL A 148 -21.39 18.47 0.47
C VAL A 148 -21.44 18.00 -0.98
N ILE A 149 -22.54 17.38 -1.40
CA ILE A 149 -22.78 17.00 -2.80
C ILE A 149 -22.69 18.24 -3.71
N TYR A 150 -23.34 19.34 -3.33
CA TYR A 150 -23.26 20.60 -4.07
C TYR A 150 -21.82 21.14 -4.15
N ALA A 151 -21.06 21.10 -3.04
CA ALA A 151 -19.67 21.52 -3.03
C ALA A 151 -18.78 20.64 -3.93
N MET A 152 -19.05 19.33 -3.99
CA MET A 152 -18.35 18.40 -4.90
C MET A 152 -18.62 18.72 -6.36
N ILE A 153 -19.88 19.02 -6.71
CA ILE A 153 -20.26 19.46 -8.06
C ILE A 153 -19.61 20.79 -8.40
N SER A 154 -19.65 21.76 -7.48
CA SER A 154 -19.00 23.07 -7.66
C SER A 154 -17.50 22.92 -7.90
N ASN A 155 -16.82 22.02 -7.17
CA ASN A 155 -15.40 21.77 -7.37
C ASN A 155 -15.10 21.24 -8.79
N PHE A 156 -15.93 20.34 -9.33
CA PHE A 156 -15.80 19.92 -10.73
C PHE A 156 -15.98 21.08 -11.70
N GLN A 157 -16.96 21.95 -11.46
CA GLN A 157 -17.19 23.15 -12.28
C GLN A 157 -15.99 24.09 -12.23
N ASP A 158 -15.46 24.39 -11.03
CA ASP A 158 -14.30 25.25 -10.85
C ASP A 158 -13.07 24.72 -11.61
N ARG A 159 -12.86 23.41 -11.62
CA ARG A 159 -11.78 22.76 -12.38
C ARG A 159 -11.95 22.93 -13.88
N ILE A 160 -13.18 22.79 -14.39
CA ILE A 160 -13.48 22.95 -15.81
C ILE A 160 -13.30 24.40 -16.22
N ASP A 161 -13.87 25.33 -15.45
CA ASP A 161 -13.78 26.77 -15.71
C ASP A 161 -12.31 27.22 -15.71
N LEU A 162 -11.51 26.77 -14.75
CA LEU A 162 -10.08 27.05 -14.71
C LEU A 162 -9.37 26.61 -16.00
N LEU A 163 -9.59 25.35 -16.41
CA LEU A 163 -8.93 24.81 -17.60
C LEU A 163 -9.40 25.50 -18.88
N GLN A 164 -10.71 25.73 -19.04
CA GLN A 164 -11.28 26.39 -20.21
C GLN A 164 -10.76 27.82 -20.36
N ASN A 165 -10.77 28.60 -19.27
CA ASN A 165 -10.26 29.97 -19.29
C ASN A 165 -8.79 30.04 -19.72
N VAL A 166 -7.97 29.07 -19.33
CA VAL A 166 -6.55 29.03 -19.69
C VAL A 166 -6.36 28.62 -21.15
N VAL A 167 -7.10 27.62 -21.62
CA VAL A 167 -7.09 27.21 -23.04
C VAL A 167 -7.51 28.39 -23.93
N GLU A 168 -8.59 29.10 -23.58
CA GLU A 168 -9.08 30.27 -24.31
C GLU A 168 -8.04 31.39 -24.33
N GLN A 169 -7.43 31.73 -23.19
CA GLN A 169 -6.37 32.73 -23.13
C GLN A 169 -5.18 32.40 -24.04
N ILE A 170 -4.74 31.14 -24.06
CA ILE A 170 -3.64 30.69 -24.93
C ILE A 170 -4.03 30.86 -26.41
N ASP A 171 -5.25 30.48 -26.78
CA ASP A 171 -5.73 30.56 -28.16
C ASP A 171 -5.91 32.02 -28.63
N GLU A 172 -6.41 32.92 -27.78
CA GLU A 172 -6.49 34.36 -28.05
C GLU A 172 -5.10 34.99 -28.29
N LEU A 173 -4.12 34.62 -27.45
CA LEU A 173 -2.74 35.11 -27.60
C LEU A 173 -2.10 34.61 -28.89
N LYS A 174 -2.33 33.36 -29.29
CA LYS A 174 -1.88 32.83 -30.58
C LYS A 174 -2.50 33.56 -31.76
N GLN A 175 -3.80 33.81 -31.74
CA GLN A 175 -4.51 34.52 -32.82
C GLN A 175 -3.94 35.93 -32.99
N THR A 176 -3.80 36.68 -31.90
CA THR A 176 -3.25 38.03 -31.91
C THR A 176 -1.83 38.08 -32.51
N LYS A 177 -0.98 37.10 -32.18
CA LYS A 177 0.39 37.01 -32.71
C LYS A 177 0.42 36.71 -34.22
N ASN A 178 -0.48 35.87 -34.71
CA ASN A 178 -0.58 35.56 -36.13
C ASN A 178 -1.01 36.79 -36.94
N GLU A 179 -2.01 37.54 -36.47
CA GLU A 179 -2.46 38.77 -37.13
C GLU A 179 -1.35 39.84 -37.20
N GLN A 180 -0.54 39.99 -36.14
CA GLN A 180 0.60 40.91 -36.16
C GLN A 180 1.68 40.50 -37.16
N ASN A 181 1.95 39.19 -37.30
CA ASN A 181 2.94 38.68 -38.24
C ASN A 181 2.51 38.85 -39.71
N GLU A 182 1.22 38.65 -40.02
CA GLU A 182 0.68 38.86 -41.37
C GLU A 182 0.76 40.33 -41.80
N ASN A 183 0.43 41.26 -40.89
CA ASN A 183 0.50 42.69 -41.17
C ASN A 183 1.94 43.21 -41.36
N ASN A 184 2.91 42.63 -40.65
CA ASN A 184 4.33 42.99 -40.79
C ASN A 184 4.99 42.42 -42.07
N THR A 185 4.42 41.38 -42.68
CA THR A 185 4.95 40.75 -43.91
C THR A 185 4.39 41.39 -45.18
N THR A 186 3.31 42.17 -45.07
CA THR A 186 2.58 42.78 -46.20
C THR A 186 2.96 44.26 -46.43
N LEU A 187 3.95 44.78 -45.70
CA LEU A 187 4.54 46.12 -45.87
C LEU A 187 5.97 46.04 -46.41
#